data_AF-A0A388K8V8-F1
#
_entry.id   AF-A0A388K8V8-F1
#
_cell.length_a   1.000
_cell.length_b   1.000
_cell.length_c   1.000
_cell.angle_alpha   90.00
_cell.angle_beta   90.00
_cell.angle_gamma   90.00
#
_symmetry.space_group_name_H-M   'P 1'
#
loop_
_entity.id
_entity.type
_entity.pdbx_description
1 polymer ?
#
loop_
_entity_poly.entity_id
_entity_poly.type
_entity_poly.pdbx_seq_one_letter_code
_entity_poly.pdbx_strand_id
1 'polypeptide(L)'
;MATAHPNFVDKLEDTSSAECRVVADGYCITSRGPGTAMEYALAIVERLFGKERADAVAKPMVIRSPDGTETLRQEFGVEIPFQVAEGEGVPPKVLVPIANGSEEMEAVIIIDVLRRGGANVIVASVEDQLQISASRGVKIVADCLISKCANSVFDLIVLPGGMPGAERLRDSEVLSQLLRQQVESQRLYAAICAAPAVVLQPKGLLEGRRATAHPAFVNKLVDRSAVDTRVVSDGIVLTSRGPGTAMEFALALVERLFGSERAAQVARPMVISRSVLPITA
;
A
#
# COMPACT_ATOMS: atom_id res chain seq x y z
N MET A 1 -18.08 -22.23 15.93
CA MET A 1 -17.90 -20.77 15.85
C MET A 1 -17.35 -20.38 14.49
N ALA A 2 -17.85 -19.31 13.89
CA ALA A 2 -17.36 -18.77 12.63
C ALA A 2 -17.52 -17.24 12.61
N THR A 3 -16.81 -16.57 11.70
CA THR A 3 -17.01 -15.16 11.42
C THR A 3 -17.29 -14.97 9.93
N ALA A 4 -17.87 -13.84 9.58
CA ALA A 4 -18.17 -13.48 8.20
C ALA A 4 -18.11 -11.97 8.04
N HIS A 5 -18.21 -11.52 6.80
CA HIS A 5 -18.37 -10.11 6.52
C HIS A 5 -19.61 -9.54 7.25
N PRO A 6 -19.55 -8.32 7.82
CA PRO A 6 -20.64 -7.76 8.64
C PRO A 6 -22.03 -7.83 7.99
N ASN A 7 -22.12 -7.68 6.67
CA ASN A 7 -23.37 -7.80 5.91
C ASN A 7 -23.96 -9.22 5.81
N PHE A 8 -23.27 -10.24 6.30
CA PHE A 8 -23.68 -11.65 6.23
C PHE A 8 -23.56 -12.37 7.57
N VAL A 9 -23.21 -11.68 8.65
CA VAL A 9 -22.97 -12.30 9.96
C VAL A 9 -24.26 -12.80 10.61
N ASP A 10 -25.38 -12.16 10.28
CA ASP A 10 -26.74 -12.55 10.66
C ASP A 10 -27.18 -13.90 10.04
N LYS A 11 -26.47 -14.38 9.02
CA LYS A 11 -26.69 -15.69 8.41
C LYS A 11 -26.00 -16.83 9.14
N LEU A 12 -25.18 -16.55 10.16
CA LEU A 12 -24.55 -17.56 10.99
C LEU A 12 -25.48 -17.98 12.13
N GLU A 13 -25.55 -19.28 12.43
CA GLU A 13 -26.34 -19.80 13.56
C GLU A 13 -25.81 -19.32 14.92
N ASP A 14 -24.51 -19.07 15.02
CA ASP A 14 -23.82 -18.56 16.21
C ASP A 14 -23.04 -17.28 15.86
N THR A 15 -23.45 -16.17 16.47
CA THR A 15 -22.85 -14.84 16.28
C THR A 15 -21.87 -14.46 17.39
N SER A 16 -21.53 -15.36 18.31
CA SER A 16 -20.61 -15.08 19.43
C SER A 16 -19.23 -14.60 18.96
N SER A 17 -18.79 -15.06 17.79
CA SER A 17 -17.53 -14.68 17.15
C SER A 17 -17.69 -13.70 15.99
N ALA A 18 -18.84 -13.02 15.87
CA ALA A 18 -19.15 -12.07 14.80
C ALA A 18 -18.12 -10.94 14.65
N GLU A 19 -17.54 -10.50 15.77
CA GLU A 19 -16.57 -9.40 15.79
C GLU A 19 -15.11 -9.86 15.61
N CYS A 20 -14.84 -11.16 15.74
CA CYS A 20 -13.50 -11.73 15.55
C CYS A 20 -13.03 -11.53 14.11
N ARG A 21 -11.84 -10.96 13.93
CA ARG A 21 -11.24 -10.72 12.60
C ARG A 21 -11.03 -12.03 11.83
N VAL A 22 -10.57 -13.06 12.54
CA VAL A 22 -10.37 -14.42 12.05
C VAL A 22 -10.86 -15.38 13.12
N VAL A 23 -11.53 -16.46 12.71
CA VAL A 23 -11.97 -17.55 13.58
C VAL A 23 -11.45 -18.85 13.00
N ALA A 24 -10.74 -19.63 13.82
CA ALA A 24 -10.34 -20.99 13.50
C ALA A 24 -11.08 -21.95 14.44
N ASP A 25 -11.94 -22.79 13.89
CA ASP A 25 -12.72 -23.80 14.61
C ASP A 25 -12.64 -25.15 13.88
N GLY A 26 -11.95 -26.11 14.49
CA GLY A 26 -11.67 -27.40 13.87
C GLY A 26 -10.90 -27.27 12.55
N TYR A 27 -11.53 -27.66 11.43
CA TYR A 27 -10.96 -27.56 10.08
C TYR A 27 -11.45 -26.32 9.32
N CYS A 28 -12.30 -25.50 9.92
CA CYS A 28 -12.85 -24.31 9.31
C CYS A 28 -12.08 -23.07 9.79
N ILE A 29 -11.55 -22.29 8.87
CA ILE A 29 -10.99 -20.97 9.14
C ILE A 29 -11.81 -19.97 8.36
N THR A 30 -12.30 -18.94 9.03
CA THR A 30 -13.15 -17.89 8.43
C THR A 30 -12.61 -16.51 8.80
N SER A 31 -12.90 -15.51 7.95
CA SER A 31 -12.48 -14.12 8.16
C SER A 31 -13.56 -13.16 7.67
N ARG A 32 -13.43 -11.88 8.03
CA ARG A 32 -14.51 -10.89 7.81
C ARG A 32 -14.44 -10.18 6.46
N GLY A 33 -13.30 -10.16 5.79
CA GLY A 33 -13.19 -9.45 4.51
C GLY A 33 -11.76 -9.13 4.09
N PRO A 34 -11.59 -8.27 3.07
CA PRO A 34 -10.28 -7.93 2.51
C PRO A 34 -9.28 -7.44 3.57
N GLY A 35 -9.75 -6.62 4.51
CA GLY A 35 -8.94 -6.06 5.59
C GLY A 35 -8.48 -7.08 6.63
N THR A 36 -8.94 -8.33 6.57
CA THR A 36 -8.53 -9.45 7.44
C THR A 36 -7.80 -10.56 6.67
N ALA A 37 -7.52 -10.36 5.37
CA ALA A 37 -7.02 -11.40 4.49
C ALA A 37 -5.61 -11.90 4.86
N MET A 38 -4.75 -11.02 5.39
CA MET A 38 -3.41 -11.42 5.83
C MET A 38 -3.46 -12.28 7.08
N GLU A 39 -4.25 -11.89 8.09
CA GLU A 39 -4.43 -12.70 9.29
C GLU A 39 -5.10 -14.05 8.96
N TYR A 40 -6.04 -14.05 8.02
CA TYR A 40 -6.67 -15.27 7.51
C TYR A 40 -5.64 -16.22 6.88
N ALA A 41 -4.79 -15.71 5.99
CA ALA A 41 -3.74 -16.51 5.36
C ALA A 41 -2.74 -17.05 6.39
N LEU A 42 -2.36 -16.25 7.39
CA LEU A 42 -1.47 -16.70 8.46
C LEU A 42 -2.09 -17.76 9.35
N ALA A 43 -3.38 -17.68 9.66
CA ALA A 43 -4.07 -18.73 10.39
C ALA A 43 -4.06 -20.06 9.62
N ILE A 44 -4.18 -20.02 8.29
CA ILE A 44 -4.03 -21.21 7.43
C ILE A 44 -2.58 -21.74 7.49
N VAL A 45 -1.58 -20.87 7.38
CA VAL A 45 -0.17 -21.27 7.48
C VAL A 45 0.13 -21.90 8.83
N GLU A 46 -0.34 -21.32 9.93
CA GLU A 46 -0.19 -21.88 11.27
C GLU A 46 -0.84 -23.26 11.38
N ARG A 47 -2.03 -23.42 10.81
CA ARG A 47 -2.75 -24.69 10.83
C ARG A 47 -2.03 -25.79 10.03
N LEU A 48 -1.44 -25.43 8.89
CA LEU A 48 -0.78 -26.39 7.99
C LEU A 48 0.66 -26.70 8.39
N PHE A 49 1.39 -25.70 8.90
CA PHE A 49 2.84 -25.76 9.07
C PHE A 49 3.31 -25.39 10.48
N GLY A 50 2.40 -25.11 11.41
CA GLY A 50 2.70 -24.73 12.77
C GLY A 50 3.01 -23.24 12.96
N LYS A 51 2.92 -22.80 14.21
CA LYS A 51 3.05 -21.40 14.62
C LYS A 51 4.40 -20.78 14.24
N GLU A 52 5.50 -21.52 14.42
CA GLU A 52 6.83 -21.03 14.07
C GLU A 52 6.93 -20.64 12.59
N ARG A 53 6.30 -21.41 11.69
CA ARG A 53 6.28 -21.10 10.27
C ARG A 53 5.41 -19.87 9.98
N ALA A 54 4.26 -19.75 10.64
CA ALA A 54 3.42 -18.56 10.51
C ALA A 54 4.14 -17.29 10.98
N ASP A 55 4.82 -17.33 12.12
CA ASP A 55 5.60 -16.22 12.65
C ASP A 55 6.74 -15.81 11.68
N ALA A 56 7.41 -16.81 11.08
CA ALA A 56 8.46 -16.57 10.09
C ALA A 56 7.93 -15.91 8.80
N VAL A 57 6.69 -16.22 8.39
CA VAL A 57 6.03 -15.57 7.24
C VAL A 57 5.54 -14.16 7.61
N ALA A 58 5.00 -13.98 8.81
CA ALA A 58 4.43 -12.71 9.27
C ALA A 58 5.49 -11.63 9.52
N LYS A 59 6.65 -12.01 10.06
CA LYS A 59 7.72 -11.07 10.44
C LYS A 59 8.15 -10.09 9.33
N PRO A 60 8.52 -10.54 8.11
CA PRO A 60 8.87 -9.62 7.02
C PRO A 60 7.65 -8.87 6.44
N MET A 61 6.42 -9.25 6.79
CA MET A 61 5.23 -8.54 6.31
C MET A 61 4.97 -7.25 7.09
N VAL A 62 5.52 -7.05 8.30
CA VAL A 62 5.23 -5.85 9.12
C VAL A 62 3.73 -5.73 9.44
N ILE A 63 3.07 -6.87 9.67
CA ILE A 63 1.67 -6.90 10.10
C ILE A 63 1.57 -6.25 11.47
N ARG A 64 0.47 -5.54 11.68
CA ARG A 64 0.21 -4.80 12.89
C ARG A 64 0.31 -5.69 14.14
N SER A 65 0.98 -5.17 15.16
CA SER A 65 1.07 -5.86 16.45
C SER A 65 -0.29 -5.85 17.17
N PRO A 66 -0.70 -6.96 17.81
CA PRO A 66 -1.98 -7.03 18.53
C PRO A 66 -2.10 -6.07 19.71
N ASP A 67 -0.98 -5.60 20.26
CA ASP A 67 -0.90 -4.68 21.40
C ASP A 67 -1.26 -3.22 21.05
N GLY A 68 -1.35 -2.89 19.75
CA GLY A 68 -1.80 -1.59 19.28
C GLY A 68 -0.87 -0.42 19.61
N THR A 69 0.38 -0.69 19.98
CA THR A 69 1.35 0.32 20.44
C THR A 69 2.05 1.09 19.31
N GLU A 70 1.90 0.63 18.06
CA GLU A 70 2.56 1.23 16.90
C GLU A 70 1.98 2.59 16.49
N THR A 71 2.85 3.54 16.17
CA THR A 71 2.47 4.81 15.55
C THR A 71 1.98 4.57 14.12
N LEU A 72 0.68 4.74 13.91
CA LEU A 72 0.05 4.44 12.62
C LEU A 72 0.42 5.45 11.53
N ARG A 73 0.33 6.74 11.85
CA ARG A 73 0.58 7.82 10.89
C ARG A 73 1.26 9.00 11.55
N GLN A 74 2.19 9.62 10.83
CA GLN A 74 2.76 10.93 11.17
C GLN A 74 2.70 11.84 9.97
N GLU A 75 2.36 13.11 10.22
CA GLU A 75 2.30 14.16 9.21
C GLU A 75 3.28 15.27 9.51
N PHE A 76 3.88 15.75 8.43
CA PHE A 76 5.04 16.60 8.46
C PHE A 76 4.98 17.60 7.30
N GLY A 77 5.55 18.79 7.52
CA GLY A 77 5.51 19.88 6.53
C GLY A 77 4.18 20.63 6.51
N VAL A 78 4.06 21.58 5.58
CA VAL A 78 2.82 22.34 5.36
C VAL A 78 1.88 21.52 4.50
N GLU A 79 0.60 21.54 4.82
CA GLU A 79 -0.45 20.97 3.99
C GLU A 79 -0.47 21.71 2.65
N ILE A 80 -0.04 21.03 1.57
CA ILE A 80 -0.07 21.61 0.24
C ILE A 80 -1.45 21.29 -0.35
N PRO A 81 -2.32 22.29 -0.58
CA PRO A 81 -3.62 22.04 -1.18
C PRO A 81 -3.42 21.40 -2.54
N PHE A 82 -3.98 20.20 -2.69
CA PHE A 82 -3.87 19.44 -3.92
C PHE A 82 -4.64 20.16 -5.04
N GLN A 83 -3.96 20.41 -6.16
CA GLN A 83 -4.59 20.80 -7.41
C GLN A 83 -4.83 19.53 -8.22
N VAL A 84 -6.06 18.99 -8.16
CA VAL A 84 -6.50 17.95 -9.11
C VAL A 84 -6.29 18.54 -10.51
N ALA A 85 -5.57 17.83 -11.38
CA ALA A 85 -5.43 18.27 -12.77
C ALA A 85 -6.81 18.22 -13.48
N GLU A 86 -7.34 19.41 -13.76
CA GLU A 86 -8.50 19.73 -14.62
C GLU A 86 -9.87 19.12 -14.29
N GLY A 87 -10.77 19.96 -13.75
CA GLY A 87 -12.22 19.86 -13.90
C GLY A 87 -12.97 19.07 -12.81
N GLU A 88 -14.04 19.66 -12.26
CA GLU A 88 -15.00 18.92 -11.42
C GLU A 88 -15.47 17.66 -12.16
N GLY A 89 -15.31 16.49 -11.53
CA GLY A 89 -15.80 15.21 -12.06
C GLY A 89 -14.80 14.37 -12.86
N VAL A 90 -13.56 14.84 -13.09
CA VAL A 90 -12.51 14.00 -13.70
C VAL A 90 -11.79 13.20 -12.60
N PRO A 91 -11.73 11.86 -12.70
CA PRO A 91 -11.07 11.04 -11.68
C PRO A 91 -9.53 11.24 -11.71
N PRO A 92 -8.87 11.41 -10.55
CA PRO A 92 -7.42 11.52 -10.46
C PRO A 92 -6.71 10.38 -11.17
N LYS A 93 -5.71 10.71 -12.00
CA LYS A 93 -4.94 9.77 -12.80
C LYS A 93 -3.71 9.32 -12.01
N VAL A 94 -3.64 8.02 -11.71
CA VAL A 94 -2.58 7.43 -10.88
C VAL A 94 -1.73 6.48 -11.70
N LEU A 95 -0.41 6.58 -11.57
CA LEU A 95 0.53 5.59 -12.10
C LEU A 95 0.98 4.63 -10.98
N VAL A 96 0.83 3.33 -11.22
CA VAL A 96 1.46 2.28 -10.42
C VAL A 96 2.42 1.50 -11.33
N PRO A 97 3.72 1.83 -11.33
CA PRO A 97 4.69 1.10 -12.12
C PRO A 97 5.02 -0.23 -11.44
N ILE A 98 5.09 -1.30 -12.22
CA ILE A 98 5.42 -2.65 -11.75
C ILE A 98 6.59 -3.21 -12.55
N ALA A 99 7.34 -4.11 -11.93
CA ALA A 99 8.53 -4.74 -12.50
C ALA A 99 8.60 -6.20 -12.09
N ASN A 100 9.44 -6.98 -12.78
CA ASN A 100 9.80 -8.31 -12.33
C ASN A 100 10.38 -8.23 -10.91
N GLY A 101 9.78 -8.96 -9.97
CA GLY A 101 10.15 -8.93 -8.56
C GLY A 101 9.52 -7.80 -7.73
N SER A 102 8.55 -7.05 -8.27
CA SER A 102 7.67 -6.20 -7.44
C SER A 102 6.94 -7.06 -6.41
N GLU A 103 6.64 -6.48 -5.24
CA GLU A 103 5.85 -7.13 -4.19
C GLU A 103 4.37 -7.16 -4.62
N GLU A 104 3.83 -8.37 -4.84
CA GLU A 104 2.49 -8.57 -5.39
C GLU A 104 1.36 -8.09 -4.49
N MET A 105 1.46 -8.28 -3.17
CA MET A 105 0.42 -7.84 -2.24
C MET A 105 0.37 -6.33 -2.18
N GLU A 106 1.52 -5.68 -2.05
CA GLU A 106 1.62 -4.21 -2.04
C GLU A 106 1.05 -3.62 -3.33
N ALA A 107 1.49 -4.11 -4.50
CA ALA A 107 1.02 -3.62 -5.79
C ALA A 107 -0.51 -3.80 -5.93
N VAL A 108 -1.04 -5.00 -5.69
CA VAL A 108 -2.46 -5.29 -5.86
C VAL A 108 -3.33 -4.52 -4.86
N ILE A 109 -2.91 -4.40 -3.60
CA ILE A 109 -3.64 -3.62 -2.58
C ILE A 109 -3.70 -2.14 -2.96
N ILE A 110 -2.57 -1.56 -3.39
CA ILE A 110 -2.52 -0.16 -3.85
C ILE A 110 -3.50 0.05 -5.02
N ILE A 111 -3.44 -0.84 -6.02
CA ILE A 111 -4.29 -0.76 -7.22
C ILE A 111 -5.78 -0.89 -6.84
N ASP A 112 -6.16 -1.90 -6.06
CA ASP A 112 -7.55 -2.15 -5.67
C ASP A 112 -8.12 -1.00 -4.85
N VAL A 113 -7.43 -0.56 -3.80
CA VAL A 113 -7.92 0.49 -2.89
C VAL A 113 -8.08 1.82 -3.61
N LEU A 114 -7.12 2.20 -4.47
CA LEU A 114 -7.21 3.45 -5.24
C LEU A 114 -8.35 3.40 -6.27
N ARG A 115 -8.55 2.26 -6.94
CA ARG A 115 -9.71 2.06 -7.85
C ARG A 115 -11.03 2.13 -7.08
N ARG A 116 -11.13 1.55 -5.87
CA ARG A 116 -12.29 1.69 -4.99
C ARG A 116 -12.54 3.14 -4.56
N GLY A 117 -11.48 3.93 -4.40
CA GLY A 117 -11.57 5.38 -4.15
C GLY A 117 -12.16 6.18 -5.31
N GLY A 118 -12.11 5.63 -6.53
CA GLY A 118 -12.56 6.26 -7.76
C GLY A 118 -11.42 6.80 -8.62
N ALA A 119 -10.16 6.47 -8.32
CA ALA A 119 -9.02 6.90 -9.12
C ALA A 119 -8.92 6.12 -10.45
N ASN A 120 -8.47 6.80 -11.50
CA ASN A 120 -8.08 6.17 -12.75
C ASN A 120 -6.65 5.63 -12.63
N VAL A 121 -6.52 4.38 -12.16
CA VAL A 121 -5.23 3.72 -11.92
C VAL A 121 -4.73 3.03 -13.19
N ILE A 122 -3.58 3.50 -13.68
CA ILE A 122 -2.81 2.93 -14.78
C ILE A 122 -1.67 2.11 -14.20
N VAL A 123 -1.70 0.80 -14.46
CA VAL A 123 -0.62 -0.12 -14.12
C VAL A 123 0.33 -0.21 -15.30
N ALA A 124 1.60 0.17 -15.11
CA ALA A 124 2.59 0.20 -16.18
C ALA A 124 3.76 -0.73 -15.90
N SER A 125 4.04 -1.68 -16.79
CA SER A 125 5.24 -2.52 -16.68
C SER A 125 6.46 -1.72 -17.11
N VAL A 126 7.52 -1.72 -16.29
CA VAL A 126 8.83 -1.16 -16.68
C VAL A 126 9.69 -2.13 -17.49
N GLU A 127 9.20 -3.35 -17.70
CA GLU A 127 9.83 -4.37 -18.53
C GLU A 127 9.45 -4.20 -20.02
N ASP A 128 9.96 -5.09 -20.87
CA ASP A 128 9.60 -5.15 -22.30
C ASP A 128 8.24 -5.83 -22.56
N GLN A 129 7.61 -6.38 -21.53
CA GLN A 129 6.35 -7.12 -21.61
C GLN A 129 5.33 -6.62 -20.58
N LEU A 130 4.04 -6.73 -20.91
CA LEU A 130 2.95 -6.35 -20.00
C LEU A 130 2.87 -7.28 -18.78
N GLN A 131 3.12 -8.58 -18.97
CA GLN A 131 3.10 -9.53 -17.87
C GLN A 131 4.45 -9.54 -17.14
N ILE A 132 4.43 -9.36 -15.83
CA ILE A 132 5.59 -9.52 -14.95
C ILE A 132 5.47 -10.78 -14.11
N SER A 133 6.61 -11.24 -13.57
CA SER A 133 6.65 -12.17 -12.45
C SER A 133 6.98 -11.40 -11.17
N ALA A 134 6.03 -11.31 -10.25
CA ALA A 134 6.22 -10.68 -8.95
C ALA A 134 7.16 -11.50 -8.04
N SER A 135 7.49 -10.95 -6.88
CA SER A 135 8.55 -11.44 -6.00
C SER A 135 8.36 -12.88 -5.50
N ARG A 136 7.11 -13.36 -5.33
CA ARG A 136 6.79 -14.75 -4.94
C ARG A 136 6.16 -15.53 -6.10
N GLY A 137 6.34 -15.04 -7.33
CA GLY A 137 5.97 -15.75 -8.56
C GLY A 137 4.56 -15.47 -9.08
N VAL A 138 3.76 -14.65 -8.39
CA VAL A 138 2.46 -14.19 -8.89
C VAL A 138 2.64 -13.47 -10.22
N LYS A 139 1.81 -13.79 -11.21
CA LYS A 139 1.82 -13.12 -12.51
C LYS A 139 0.84 -11.96 -12.48
N ILE A 140 1.33 -10.76 -12.81
CA ILE A 140 0.51 -9.54 -12.92
C ILE A 140 0.64 -9.05 -14.35
N VAL A 141 -0.49 -8.73 -14.99
CA VAL A 141 -0.53 -8.14 -16.33
C VAL A 141 -0.82 -6.66 -16.19
N ALA A 142 0.12 -5.82 -16.62
CA ALA A 142 -0.02 -4.37 -16.66
C ALA A 142 -1.00 -3.92 -17.75
N ASP A 143 -1.56 -2.72 -17.59
CA ASP A 143 -2.43 -2.08 -18.57
C ASP A 143 -1.61 -1.61 -19.80
N CYS A 144 -0.37 -1.16 -19.57
CA CYS A 144 0.54 -0.72 -20.63
C CYS A 144 2.02 -0.92 -20.25
N LEU A 145 2.92 -0.65 -21.21
CA LEU A 145 4.35 -0.50 -20.95
C LEU A 145 4.64 0.94 -20.50
N ILE A 146 5.63 1.13 -19.61
CA ILE A 146 6.01 2.45 -19.07
C ILE A 146 6.39 3.45 -20.17
N SER A 147 6.92 2.96 -21.30
CA SER A 147 7.26 3.79 -22.47
C SER A 147 6.05 4.54 -23.05
N LYS A 148 4.83 4.01 -22.88
CA LYS A 148 3.58 4.70 -23.28
C LYS A 148 3.19 5.83 -22.32
N CYS A 149 3.80 5.89 -21.13
CA CYS A 149 3.53 6.90 -20.11
C CYS A 149 4.52 8.07 -20.16
N ALA A 150 5.57 8.05 -20.99
CA ALA A 150 6.68 9.01 -20.94
C ALA A 150 6.27 10.49 -21.02
N ASN A 151 5.18 10.81 -21.70
CA ASN A 151 4.63 12.17 -21.84
C ASN A 151 3.31 12.38 -21.08
N SER A 152 2.95 11.45 -20.19
CA SER A 152 1.74 11.56 -19.38
C SER A 152 2.01 12.37 -18.11
N VAL A 153 1.03 13.17 -17.74
CA VAL A 153 0.95 13.78 -16.42
C VAL A 153 0.10 12.88 -15.52
N PHE A 154 0.51 12.74 -14.26
CA PHE A 154 -0.20 11.97 -13.23
C PHE A 154 -0.42 12.82 -12.00
N ASP A 155 -1.56 12.65 -11.36
CA ASP A 155 -1.87 13.25 -10.06
C ASP A 155 -1.08 12.60 -8.94
N LEU A 156 -0.80 11.29 -9.10
CA LEU A 156 -0.04 10.49 -8.15
C LEU A 156 0.77 9.40 -8.87
N ILE A 157 2.03 9.22 -8.45
CA ILE A 157 2.85 8.04 -8.79
C ILE A 157 3.13 7.24 -7.51
N VAL A 158 2.76 5.96 -7.47
CA VAL A 158 2.93 5.10 -6.28
C VAL A 158 3.82 3.91 -6.59
N LEU A 159 4.94 3.79 -5.89
CA LEU A 159 5.92 2.73 -6.08
C LEU A 159 5.72 1.57 -5.08
N PRO A 160 5.33 0.36 -5.54
CA PRO A 160 5.41 -0.84 -4.71
C PRO A 160 6.87 -1.20 -4.44
N GLY A 161 7.12 -1.96 -3.37
CA GLY A 161 8.43 -2.49 -3.05
C GLY A 161 8.71 -3.83 -3.74
N GLY A 162 9.36 -4.72 -3.00
CA GLY A 162 9.83 -6.01 -3.50
C GLY A 162 11.21 -5.93 -4.16
N MET A 163 11.97 -7.02 -4.05
CA MET A 163 13.29 -7.15 -4.67
C MET A 163 13.28 -8.34 -5.64
N PRO A 164 13.85 -8.20 -6.85
CA PRO A 164 14.58 -7.03 -7.36
C PRO A 164 13.68 -6.00 -8.05
N GLY A 165 12.37 -5.99 -7.77
CA GLY A 165 11.41 -5.06 -8.40
C GLY A 165 11.78 -3.59 -8.18
N ALA A 166 12.09 -3.18 -6.95
CA ALA A 166 12.48 -1.82 -6.63
C ALA A 166 13.78 -1.39 -7.35
N GLU A 167 14.72 -2.30 -7.61
CA GLU A 167 15.92 -1.99 -8.40
C GLU A 167 15.58 -1.74 -9.87
N ARG A 168 14.70 -2.55 -10.45
CA ARG A 168 14.24 -2.34 -11.83
C ARG A 168 13.43 -1.05 -11.98
N LEU A 169 12.62 -0.70 -10.97
CA LEU A 169 11.95 0.60 -10.92
C LEU A 169 12.98 1.74 -10.84
N ARG A 170 14.01 1.62 -10.00
CA ARG A 170 15.11 2.61 -9.90
C ARG A 170 15.82 2.80 -11.23
N ASP A 171 16.03 1.73 -11.98
CA ASP A 171 16.84 1.72 -13.20
C ASP A 171 16.02 2.09 -14.46
N SER A 172 14.70 2.27 -14.34
CA SER A 172 13.86 2.77 -15.43
C SER A 172 14.07 4.28 -15.63
N GLU A 173 14.64 4.66 -16.78
CA GLU A 173 14.84 6.07 -17.14
C GLU A 173 13.52 6.81 -17.33
N VAL A 174 12.52 6.18 -17.95
CA VAL A 174 11.19 6.77 -18.13
C VAL A 174 10.54 7.06 -16.78
N LEU A 175 10.58 6.11 -15.84
CA LEU A 175 10.05 6.34 -14.50
C LEU A 175 10.83 7.42 -13.75
N SER A 176 12.15 7.46 -13.91
CA SER A 176 13.00 8.49 -13.32
C SER A 176 12.63 9.90 -13.80
N GLN A 177 12.35 10.05 -15.10
CA GLN A 177 11.87 11.30 -15.67
C GLN A 177 10.50 11.69 -15.09
N LEU A 178 9.55 10.75 -15.05
CA LEU A 178 8.21 11.00 -14.51
C LEU A 178 8.24 11.43 -13.04
N LEU A 179 9.07 10.79 -12.21
CA LEU A 179 9.22 11.15 -10.79
C LEU A 179 9.83 12.54 -10.61
N ARG A 180 10.83 12.93 -11.42
CA ARG A 180 11.38 14.29 -11.39
C ARG A 180 10.31 15.33 -11.74
N GLN A 181 9.54 15.08 -12.80
CA GLN A 181 8.43 15.96 -13.20
C GLN A 181 7.36 16.06 -12.11
N GLN A 182 7.11 14.97 -11.36
CA GLN A 182 6.18 14.95 -10.24
C GLN A 182 6.62 15.92 -9.13
N VAL A 183 7.91 15.89 -8.76
CA VAL A 183 8.49 16.80 -7.76
C VAL A 183 8.51 18.25 -8.24
N GLU A 184 8.98 18.50 -9.47
CA GLU A 184 9.03 19.83 -10.08
C GLU A 184 7.64 20.47 -10.16
N SER A 185 6.61 19.67 -10.43
CA SER A 185 5.23 20.12 -10.53
C SER A 185 4.47 20.11 -9.19
N GLN A 186 5.14 19.83 -8.07
CA GLN A 186 4.52 19.73 -6.73
C GLN A 186 3.32 18.77 -6.66
N ARG A 187 3.38 17.65 -7.41
CA ARG A 187 2.33 16.61 -7.38
C ARG A 187 2.74 15.45 -6.47
N LEU A 188 1.75 14.67 -6.05
CA LEU A 188 1.96 13.60 -5.09
C LEU A 188 2.81 12.48 -5.68
N TYR A 189 3.71 11.92 -4.87
CA TYR A 189 4.34 10.65 -5.14
C TYR A 189 4.48 9.86 -3.84
N ALA A 190 4.52 8.55 -3.96
CA ALA A 190 4.54 7.71 -2.79
C ALA A 190 5.31 6.41 -3.04
N ALA A 191 5.82 5.80 -1.98
CA ALA A 191 6.57 4.55 -2.08
C ALA A 191 6.43 3.70 -0.82
N ILE A 192 6.40 2.38 -0.97
CA ILE A 192 6.31 1.45 0.16
C ILE A 192 7.49 0.47 0.18
N CYS A 193 7.80 -0.03 1.37
CA CYS A 193 8.71 -1.15 1.57
C CYS A 193 10.15 -0.83 1.16
N ALA A 194 10.68 -1.50 0.14
CA ALA A 194 12.04 -1.24 -0.35
C ALA A 194 12.14 0.06 -1.17
N ALA A 195 11.05 0.48 -1.83
CA ALA A 195 11.07 1.57 -2.81
C ALA A 195 11.50 2.95 -2.25
N PRO A 196 11.12 3.38 -1.03
CA PRO A 196 11.63 4.63 -0.46
C PRO A 196 13.16 4.67 -0.41
N ALA A 197 13.78 3.59 0.07
CA ALA A 197 15.22 3.48 0.27
C ALA A 197 16.00 3.15 -1.02
N VAL A 198 15.39 2.42 -1.95
CA VAL A 198 16.05 1.91 -3.16
C VAL A 198 15.83 2.82 -4.37
N VAL A 199 14.65 3.46 -4.48
CA VAL A 199 14.29 4.31 -5.61
C VAL A 199 14.38 5.79 -5.25
N LEU A 200 13.71 6.23 -4.18
CA LEU A 200 13.56 7.65 -3.88
C LEU A 200 14.83 8.26 -3.28
N GLN A 201 15.38 7.65 -2.23
CA GLN A 201 16.54 8.16 -1.50
C GLN A 201 17.78 8.39 -2.40
N PRO A 202 18.19 7.45 -3.29
CA PRO A 202 19.37 7.65 -4.13
C PRO A 202 19.18 8.69 -5.24
N LYS A 203 17.92 9.07 -5.54
CA LYS A 203 17.58 10.07 -6.57
C LYS A 203 17.35 11.47 -5.98
N GLY A 204 17.63 11.67 -4.69
CA GLY A 204 17.41 12.94 -4.00
C GLY A 204 15.94 13.27 -3.73
N LEU A 205 15.02 12.34 -4.01
CA LEU A 205 13.57 12.58 -3.90
C LEU A 205 13.08 12.58 -2.44
N LEU A 206 13.97 12.38 -1.46
CA LEU A 206 13.65 12.47 -0.02
C LEU A 206 14.51 13.54 0.68
N GLU A 207 15.20 14.42 -0.06
CA GLU A 207 16.01 15.48 0.53
C GLU A 207 15.16 16.43 1.38
N GLY A 208 15.53 16.59 2.65
CA GLY A 208 14.79 17.42 3.61
C GLY A 208 13.41 16.88 4.00
N ARG A 209 13.08 15.63 3.64
CA ARG A 209 11.80 14.98 3.94
C ARG A 209 12.00 13.83 4.91
N ARG A 210 11.06 13.69 5.84
CA ARG A 210 10.96 12.47 6.67
C ARG A 210 10.31 11.35 5.87
N ALA A 211 10.82 10.14 6.06
CA ALA A 211 10.30 8.95 5.41
C ALA A 211 10.43 7.74 6.31
N THR A 212 9.65 6.71 5.98
CA THR A 212 9.81 5.35 6.49
C THR A 212 10.09 4.39 5.33
N ALA A 213 10.52 3.18 5.66
CA ALA A 213 10.79 2.11 4.70
C ALA A 213 10.65 0.76 5.40
N HIS A 214 10.81 -0.32 4.65
CA HIS A 214 10.89 -1.66 5.23
C HIS A 214 12.06 -1.74 6.21
N PRO A 215 11.92 -2.39 7.39
CA PRO A 215 12.96 -2.46 8.42
C PRO A 215 14.34 -2.92 7.90
N ALA A 216 14.37 -3.78 6.89
CA ALA A 216 15.61 -4.23 6.26
C ALA A 216 16.34 -3.16 5.42
N PHE A 217 15.71 -2.01 5.16
CA PHE A 217 16.20 -0.94 4.27
C PHE A 217 16.26 0.44 4.94
N VAL A 218 15.77 0.60 6.17
CA VAL A 218 15.77 1.90 6.87
C VAL A 218 17.18 2.46 7.09
N ASN A 219 18.20 1.59 7.13
CA ASN A 219 19.59 1.99 7.20
C ASN A 219 20.09 2.73 5.95
N LYS A 220 19.38 2.64 4.82
CA LYS A 220 19.69 3.39 3.61
C LYS A 220 19.07 4.78 3.59
N LEU A 221 18.11 5.07 4.48
CA LEU A 221 17.55 6.42 4.61
C LEU A 221 18.52 7.34 5.34
N VAL A 222 18.58 8.59 4.88
CA VAL A 222 19.39 9.66 5.49
C VAL A 222 18.73 10.15 6.77
N ASP A 223 17.46 10.54 6.71
CA ASP A 223 16.64 10.84 7.89
C ASP A 223 15.95 9.56 8.37
N ARG A 224 16.25 9.17 9.62
CA ARG A 224 15.70 7.97 10.25
C ARG A 224 14.74 8.27 11.40
N SER A 225 14.33 9.52 11.57
CA SER A 225 13.51 9.97 12.69
C SER A 225 12.07 9.40 12.69
N ALA A 226 11.59 8.90 11.54
CA ALA A 226 10.21 8.41 11.37
C ALA A 226 10.12 6.92 10.94
N VAL A 227 11.21 6.15 11.05
CA VAL A 227 11.31 4.77 10.48
C VAL A 227 10.44 3.72 11.17
N ASP A 228 9.96 4.00 12.38
CA ASP A 228 9.05 3.14 13.12
C ASP A 228 7.57 3.46 12.87
N THR A 229 7.30 4.55 12.15
CA THR A 229 5.94 4.94 11.77
C THR A 229 5.47 4.12 10.57
N ARG A 230 4.24 3.60 10.64
CA ARG A 230 3.67 2.71 9.60
C ARG A 230 3.37 3.45 8.30
N VAL A 231 2.88 4.69 8.37
CA VAL A 231 2.70 5.60 7.24
C VAL A 231 3.25 7.00 7.58
N VAL A 232 4.20 7.50 6.78
CA VAL A 232 4.76 8.84 6.95
C VAL A 232 4.32 9.71 5.79
N SER A 233 3.78 10.88 6.07
CA SER A 233 3.46 11.91 5.08
C SER A 233 4.30 13.17 5.36
N ASP A 234 5.12 13.60 4.40
CA ASP A 234 5.89 14.85 4.50
C ASP A 234 5.67 15.71 3.24
N GLY A 235 4.77 16.70 3.32
CA GLY A 235 4.34 17.48 2.16
C GLY A 235 3.75 16.61 1.05
N ILE A 236 4.39 16.59 -0.13
CA ILE A 236 3.92 15.87 -1.33
C ILE A 236 4.35 14.38 -1.39
N VAL A 237 5.10 13.88 -0.41
CA VAL A 237 5.56 12.49 -0.38
C VAL A 237 4.91 11.68 0.73
N LEU A 238 4.46 10.47 0.40
CA LEU A 238 3.98 9.47 1.37
C LEU A 238 4.84 8.21 1.30
N THR A 239 5.23 7.68 2.45
CA THR A 239 6.01 6.43 2.53
C THR A 239 5.45 5.45 3.56
N SER A 240 5.71 4.15 3.35
CA SER A 240 5.24 3.08 4.24
C SER A 240 6.19 1.89 4.29
N ARG A 241 5.96 0.94 5.21
CA ARG A 241 6.95 -0.05 5.64
C ARG A 241 6.92 -1.41 4.93
N GLY A 242 5.76 -1.95 4.57
CA GLY A 242 5.72 -3.31 4.02
C GLY A 242 4.31 -3.81 3.69
N PRO A 243 4.15 -5.09 3.33
CA PRO A 243 2.86 -5.63 2.94
C PRO A 243 1.76 -5.40 3.99
N GLY A 244 2.08 -5.64 5.26
CA GLY A 244 1.20 -5.46 6.41
C GLY A 244 0.83 -4.02 6.73
N THR A 245 1.45 -3.03 6.07
CA THR A 245 1.06 -1.61 6.13
C THR A 245 0.38 -1.13 4.84
N ALA A 246 0.28 -1.96 3.80
CA ALA A 246 -0.17 -1.56 2.46
C ALA A 246 -1.63 -1.05 2.43
N MET A 247 -2.53 -1.65 3.21
CA MET A 247 -3.92 -1.19 3.32
C MET A 247 -4.01 0.21 3.94
N GLU A 248 -3.22 0.46 4.98
CA GLU A 248 -3.17 1.74 5.69
C GLU A 248 -2.59 2.83 4.79
N PHE A 249 -1.51 2.48 4.10
CA PHE A 249 -0.86 3.33 3.11
C PHE A 249 -1.80 3.69 1.96
N ALA A 250 -2.49 2.72 1.36
CA ALA A 250 -3.38 2.97 0.24
C ALA A 250 -4.61 3.80 0.65
N LEU A 251 -5.15 3.60 1.86
CA LEU A 251 -6.22 4.45 2.39
C LEU A 251 -5.75 5.89 2.63
N ALA A 252 -4.52 6.09 3.14
CA ALA A 252 -3.95 7.42 3.28
C ALA A 252 -3.78 8.12 1.92
N LEU A 253 -3.49 7.38 0.85
CA LEU A 253 -3.46 7.91 -0.52
C LEU A 253 -4.86 8.27 -1.03
N VAL A 254 -5.88 7.45 -0.75
CA VAL A 254 -7.28 7.79 -1.07
C VAL A 254 -7.69 9.06 -0.34
N GLU A 255 -7.33 9.20 0.93
CA GLU A 255 -7.60 10.42 1.70
C GLU A 255 -6.92 11.64 1.11
N ARG A 256 -5.65 11.52 0.70
CA ARG A 256 -4.92 12.61 0.04
C ARG A 256 -5.54 13.03 -1.30
N LEU A 257 -6.17 12.10 -2.02
CA LEU A 257 -6.77 12.37 -3.33
C LEU A 257 -8.24 12.83 -3.25
N PHE A 258 -9.00 12.33 -2.26
CA PHE A 258 -10.46 12.44 -2.23
C PHE A 258 -11.04 12.89 -0.88
N GLY A 259 -10.19 13.08 0.14
CA GLY A 259 -10.60 13.43 1.50
C GLY A 259 -10.99 12.24 2.39
N SER A 260 -11.06 12.51 3.69
CA SER A 260 -11.29 11.51 4.75
C SER A 260 -12.61 10.77 4.61
N GLU A 261 -13.66 11.44 4.13
CA GLU A 261 -14.97 10.81 3.95
C GLU A 261 -14.91 9.68 2.91
N ARG A 262 -14.26 9.93 1.76
CA ARG A 262 -14.10 8.90 0.73
C ARG A 262 -13.22 7.75 1.22
N ALA A 263 -12.15 8.04 1.94
CA ALA A 263 -11.31 7.00 2.56
C ALA A 263 -12.12 6.10 3.52
N ALA A 264 -12.98 6.70 4.37
CA ALA A 264 -13.86 5.97 5.26
C ALA A 264 -14.92 5.12 4.52
N GLN A 265 -15.49 5.66 3.44
CA GLN A 265 -16.43 4.93 2.58
C GLN A 265 -15.78 3.70 1.92
N VAL A 266 -14.51 3.80 1.52
CA VAL A 266 -13.74 2.67 0.95
C VAL A 266 -13.40 1.64 2.03
N ALA A 267 -12.92 2.08 3.19
CA ALA A 267 -12.45 1.18 4.24
C ALA A 267 -13.56 0.33 4.89
N ARG A 268 -14.76 0.90 5.05
CA ARG A 268 -15.88 0.26 5.76
C ARG A 268 -16.26 -1.12 5.19
N PRO A 269 -16.57 -1.29 3.89
CA PRO A 269 -16.88 -2.60 3.30
C PRO A 269 -15.64 -3.51 3.19
N MET A 270 -14.43 -2.97 3.37
CA MET A 270 -13.21 -3.79 3.40
C MET A 270 -12.93 -4.37 4.80
N VAL A 271 -13.70 -4.00 5.82
CA VAL A 271 -13.52 -4.46 7.22
C VAL A 271 -12.11 -4.15 7.76
N ILE A 272 -11.59 -3.00 7.36
CA ILE A 272 -10.34 -2.45 7.90
C ILE A 272 -10.64 -1.84 9.28
N SER A 273 -9.76 -2.07 10.26
CA SER A 273 -9.95 -1.57 11.63
C SER A 273 -10.13 -0.06 11.65
N ARG A 274 -11.10 0.44 12.44
CA ARG A 274 -11.39 1.88 12.58
C ARG A 274 -10.17 2.71 12.98
N SER A 275 -9.22 2.11 13.69
CA SER A 275 -7.98 2.78 14.09
C SER A 275 -7.06 3.16 12.92
N VAL A 276 -7.28 2.61 11.72
CA VAL A 276 -6.51 2.92 10.49
C VAL A 276 -7.07 4.14 9.74
N LEU A 277 -8.32 4.53 10.04
CA LEU A 277 -8.94 5.71 9.45
C LEU A 277 -8.50 6.96 10.20
N PRO A 278 -8.33 8.11 9.51
CA PRO A 278 -8.14 9.37 10.20
C PRO A 278 -9.32 9.60 11.16
N ILE A 279 -9.01 9.89 12.42
CA ILE A 279 -9.99 10.45 13.34
C ILE A 279 -10.29 11.85 12.83
N THR A 280 -11.44 12.07 12.20
CA THR A 280 -12.04 13.39 12.04
C THR A 280 -13.55 13.22 12.17
N ALA A 281 -14.30 14.03 12.91
CA ALA A 281 -14.02 15.34 13.51
C ALA A 281 -13.66 15.32 15.01
#